data_AF-A0A3C0BMU6-F1
#
_entry.id   AF-A0A3C0BMU6-F1
#
_cell.length_a   1.000
_cell.length_b   1.000
_cell.length_c   1.000
_cell.angle_alpha   90.00
_cell.angle_beta   90.00
_cell.angle_gamma   90.00
#
_symmetry.space_group_name_H-M   'P 1'
#
loop_
_entity.id
_entity.type
_entity.pdbx_description
1 polymer ?
#
loop_
_entity_poly.entity_id
_entity_poly.type
_entity_poly.pdbx_seq_one_letter_code
_entity_poly.pdbx_strand_id
1 'polypeptide(L)'
;MEEIFEISDRVSILRDGKYITTKCTKNTSRSELISLMVGRTLNANYPRRTNKIGNEVLRIEHFYGNGDEDISLTVRKGEVVGLAGLVGAGRTEL
;
A
#
# COMPACT_ATOMS: atom_id res chain seq x y z
N MET A 1 -6.72 -7.94 0.65
CA MET A 1 -6.35 -9.37 0.90
C MET A 1 -7.36 -10.03 1.82
N GLU A 2 -7.89 -9.31 2.81
CA GLU A 2 -9.04 -9.72 3.61
C GLU A 2 -10.25 -10.06 2.72
N GLU A 3 -10.56 -9.19 1.75
CA GLU A 3 -11.58 -9.43 0.72
C GLU A 3 -11.45 -10.79 0.04
N ILE A 4 -10.22 -11.22 -0.31
CA ILE A 4 -10.00 -12.52 -0.97
C ILE A 4 -10.56 -13.67 -0.12
N PHE A 5 -10.37 -13.62 1.21
CA PHE A 5 -10.89 -14.64 2.12
C PHE A 5 -12.40 -14.55 2.34
N GLU A 6 -12.99 -13.37 2.14
CA GLU A 6 -14.43 -13.15 2.29
C GLU A 6 -15.21 -13.58 1.05
N ILE A 7 -14.71 -13.30 -0.16
CA ILE A 7 -15.51 -13.40 -1.39
C ILE A 7 -15.12 -14.55 -2.32
N SER A 8 -14.03 -15.29 -2.05
CA SER A 8 -13.53 -16.32 -2.98
C SER A 8 -13.56 -17.74 -2.41
N ASP A 9 -13.89 -18.71 -3.26
CA ASP A 9 -13.74 -20.13 -2.94
C ASP A 9 -12.32 -20.65 -3.25
N ARG A 10 -11.68 -20.07 -4.26
CA ARG A 10 -10.36 -20.49 -4.75
C ARG A 10 -9.50 -19.29 -5.13
N VAL A 11 -8.19 -19.42 -4.90
CA VAL A 11 -7.18 -18.44 -5.29
C VAL A 11 -6.16 -19.09 -6.20
N SER A 12 -5.88 -18.48 -7.34
CA SER A 12 -4.78 -18.86 -8.25
C SER A 12 -3.67 -17.83 -8.17
N ILE A 13 -2.45 -18.28 -7.92
CA ILE A 13 -1.27 -17.43 -7.82
C ILE A 13 -0.51 -17.50 -9.14
N LEU A 14 -0.29 -16.32 -9.73
CA LEU A 14 0.62 -16.14 -10.85
C LEU A 14 1.80 -15.29 -10.38
N ARG A 15 3.01 -15.69 -10.75
CA ARG A 15 4.24 -14.98 -10.41
C ARG A 15 5.23 -15.11 -11.55
N ASP A 16 5.91 -14.03 -11.89
CA ASP A 16 6.94 -13.99 -12.95
C ASP A 16 6.42 -14.50 -14.30
N GLY A 17 5.16 -14.17 -14.62
CA GLY A 17 4.48 -14.63 -15.85
C GLY A 17 4.12 -16.12 -15.86
N LYS A 18 4.27 -16.83 -14.74
CA LYS A 18 4.02 -18.27 -14.62
C LYS A 18 2.90 -18.57 -13.64
N TYR A 19 2.18 -19.65 -13.90
CA TYR A 19 1.27 -20.25 -12.94
C TYR A 19 2.06 -20.92 -11.81
N ILE A 20 1.74 -20.59 -10.57
CA ILE A 20 2.41 -21.16 -9.39
C ILE A 20 1.55 -22.28 -8.79
N THR A 21 0.31 -21.97 -8.41
CA THR A 21 -0.64 -22.95 -7.83
C THR A 21 -2.05 -22.37 -7.74
N THR A 22 -3.04 -23.23 -7.57
CA THR A 22 -4.40 -22.88 -7.15
C THR A 22 -4.68 -23.54 -5.80
N LYS A 23 -5.32 -22.81 -4.89
CA LYS A 23 -5.70 -23.28 -3.56
C LYS A 23 -7.18 -23.02 -3.32
N CYS A 24 -7.80 -23.87 -2.49
CA CYS A 24 -9.10 -23.53 -1.88
C CYS A 24 -8.85 -22.45 -0.82
N THR A 25 -9.58 -21.35 -0.88
CA THR A 25 -9.39 -20.19 0.01
C THR A 25 -9.55 -20.56 1.47
N LYS A 26 -10.46 -21.49 1.78
CA LYS A 26 -10.70 -22.01 3.14
C LYS A 26 -9.53 -22.84 3.70
N ASN A 27 -8.67 -23.36 2.83
CA ASN A 27 -7.57 -24.27 3.20
C ASN A 27 -6.19 -23.60 3.12
N THR A 28 -6.13 -22.28 3.02
CA THR A 28 -4.87 -21.53 2.95
C THR A 28 -4.86 -20.44 4.01
N SER A 29 -3.68 -19.95 4.36
CA SER A 29 -3.53 -18.79 5.24
C SER A 29 -3.06 -17.56 4.48
N ARG A 30 -3.22 -16.38 5.09
CA ARG A 30 -2.73 -15.11 4.54
C ARG A 30 -1.22 -15.15 4.30
N SER A 31 -0.45 -15.67 5.25
CA SER A 31 1.01 -15.77 5.17
C SER A 31 1.46 -16.72 4.05
N GLU A 32 0.78 -17.86 3.90
CA GLU A 32 1.03 -18.81 2.81
C GLU A 32 0.79 -18.18 1.43
N LEU A 33 -0.37 -17.52 1.24
CA LEU A 33 -0.69 -16.85 -0.02
C LEU A 33 0.38 -15.80 -0.38
N ILE A 34 0.81 -14.98 0.58
CA ILE A 34 1.83 -13.98 0.32
C ILE A 34 3.18 -14.63 -0.02
N SER A 35 3.55 -15.70 0.68
CA SER A 35 4.77 -16.46 0.38
C SER A 35 4.77 -16.99 -1.05
N LEU A 36 3.62 -17.50 -1.53
CA LEU A 36 3.45 -17.95 -2.90
C LEU A 36 3.56 -16.80 -3.91
N MET A 37 2.95 -15.63 -3.60
CA MET A 37 2.98 -14.43 -4.44
C MET A 37 4.39 -13.85 -4.59
N VAL A 38 5.18 -13.80 -3.52
CA VAL A 38 6.51 -13.16 -3.50
C VAL A 38 7.64 -14.17 -3.75
N GLY A 39 7.39 -15.47 -3.61
CA GLY A 39 8.36 -16.54 -3.83
C GLY A 39 9.42 -16.70 -2.74
N ARG A 40 9.18 -16.13 -1.56
CA ARG A 40 10.02 -16.24 -0.38
C ARG A 40 9.15 -16.23 0.87
N THR A 41 9.57 -16.94 1.91
CA THR A 41 8.98 -16.76 3.23
C THR A 41 9.21 -15.32 3.67
N LEU A 42 8.12 -14.61 3.97
CA LEU A 42 8.20 -13.31 4.62
C LEU A 42 8.65 -13.50 6.07
N ASN A 43 9.94 -13.73 6.28
CA ASN A 43 10.55 -13.24 7.51
C ASN A 43 10.42 -11.72 7.41
N ALA A 44 9.84 -11.07 8.42
CA ALA A 44 9.43 -9.67 8.44
C ALA A 44 10.61 -8.67 8.35
N ASN A 45 11.47 -8.82 7.36
CA ASN A 45 12.55 -7.92 7.04
C ASN A 45 11.98 -6.81 6.16
N TYR A 46 11.09 -6.00 6.74
CA TYR A 46 10.99 -4.63 6.30
C TYR A 46 12.31 -3.98 6.74
N PRO A 47 13.20 -3.56 5.82
CA PRO A 47 14.43 -2.91 6.23
C PRO A 47 14.04 -1.74 7.14
N ARG A 48 14.72 -1.64 8.29
CA ARG A 48 14.45 -0.57 9.25
C ARG A 48 14.57 0.75 8.51
N ARG A 49 13.53 1.58 8.57
CA ARG A 49 13.57 2.91 7.94
C ARG A 49 14.69 3.71 8.61
N THR A 50 15.75 4.01 7.88
CA THR A 50 16.94 4.73 8.38
C THR A 50 16.92 6.22 8.07
N ASN A 51 15.84 6.72 7.44
CA ASN A 51 15.76 8.11 7.02
C ASN A 51 15.79 9.03 8.24
N LYS A 52 16.73 9.98 8.25
CA LYS A 52 16.75 11.08 9.22
C LYS A 52 15.82 12.16 8.69
N ILE A 53 14.75 12.45 9.44
CA ILE A 53 13.84 13.55 9.13
C ILE A 53 14.54 14.87 9.43
N GLY A 54 14.64 15.74 8.43
CA GLY A 54 15.25 17.05 8.52
C GLY A 54 14.24 18.19 8.62
N ASN A 55 14.66 19.38 8.18
CA ASN A 55 13.83 20.58 8.19
C ASN A 55 12.66 20.46 7.20
N GLU A 56 11.65 21.31 7.39
CA GLU A 56 10.56 21.51 6.44
C GLU A 56 11.11 21.90 5.06
N VAL A 57 10.52 21.29 4.02
CA VAL A 57 10.86 21.56 2.61
C VAL A 57 9.63 21.95 1.79
N LEU A 58 8.42 21.65 2.28
CA LEU A 58 7.16 22.08 1.69
C LEU A 58 6.16 22.38 2.81
N ARG A 59 5.45 23.50 2.68
CA ARG A 59 4.32 23.87 3.51
C ARG A 59 3.17 24.34 2.63
N ILE A 60 2.01 23.75 2.87
CA ILE A 60 0.73 24.11 2.30
C ILE A 60 -0.16 24.49 3.47
N GLU A 61 -0.74 25.68 3.43
CA GLU A 61 -1.65 26.21 4.45
C GLU A 61 -2.92 26.68 3.75
N HIS A 62 -4.08 26.24 4.26
CA HIS A 62 -5.40 26.64 3.76
C HIS A 62 -5.55 26.56 2.24
N PHE A 63 -5.15 25.42 1.65
CA PHE A 63 -5.32 25.19 0.22
C PHE A 63 -6.76 24.90 -0.13
N TYR A 64 -7.24 25.57 -1.18
CA TYR A 64 -8.55 25.36 -1.80
C TYR A 64 -8.37 25.27 -3.32
N GLY A 65 -9.09 24.36 -3.96
CA GLY A 65 -9.07 24.23 -5.41
C GLY A 65 -9.40 22.82 -5.89
N ASN A 66 -9.89 22.69 -7.12
CA ASN A 66 -10.15 21.38 -7.75
C ASN A 66 -11.05 20.41 -6.96
N GLY A 67 -11.87 20.91 -6.02
CA GLY A 67 -12.71 20.10 -5.13
C GLY A 67 -12.11 19.85 -3.74
N ASP A 68 -10.87 20.28 -3.50
CA ASP A 68 -10.23 20.28 -2.19
C ASP A 68 -10.58 21.54 -1.41
N GLU A 69 -10.82 21.35 -0.10
CA GLU A 69 -11.22 22.40 0.82
C GLU A 69 -10.36 22.37 2.08
N ASP A 70 -9.76 23.52 2.40
CA ASP A 70 -9.02 23.79 3.63
C ASP A 70 -7.92 22.76 3.97
N ILE A 71 -7.09 22.42 2.99
CA ILE A 71 -6.00 21.45 3.18
C ILE A 71 -4.75 22.14 3.70
N SER A 72 -4.17 21.59 4.77
CA SER A 72 -2.84 21.97 5.26
C SER A 72 -1.93 20.75 5.35
N LEU A 73 -0.74 20.84 4.74
CA LEU A 73 0.24 19.75 4.66
C LEU A 73 1.65 20.31 4.88
N THR A 74 2.48 19.57 5.60
CA THR A 74 3.89 19.87 5.76
C THR A 74 4.72 18.65 5.38
N VAL A 75 5.72 18.82 4.54
CA VAL A 75 6.66 17.76 4.16
C VAL A 75 8.06 18.13 4.62
N ARG A 76 8.76 17.18 5.24
CA ARG A 76 10.11 17.37 5.76
C ARG A 76 11.16 16.65 4.91
N LYS A 77 12.39 17.17 4.93
CA LYS A 77 13.52 16.58 4.22
C LYS A 77 13.74 15.13 4.66
N GLY A 78 13.81 14.20 3.71
CA GLY A 78 14.02 12.77 3.97
C GLY A 78 12.75 11.97 4.32
N GLU A 79 11.61 12.64 4.41
CA GLU A 79 10.31 12.01 4.59
C GLU A 79 9.83 11.36 3.27
N VAL A 80 9.17 10.20 3.38
CA VAL A 80 8.44 9.58 2.27
C VAL A 80 6.96 9.74 2.58
N VAL A 81 6.31 10.69 1.92
CA VAL A 81 4.88 11.01 2.10
C VAL A 81 4.06 10.27 1.05
N GLY A 82 2.96 9.66 1.47
CA GLY A 82 1.98 9.04 0.58
C GLY A 82 0.60 9.58 0.86
N LEU A 83 -0.06 10.10 -0.18
CA LEU A 83 -1.45 10.54 -0.14
C LEU A 83 -2.36 9.38 -0.59
N ALA A 84 -3.27 8.96 0.29
CA ALA A 84 -4.15 7.82 0.06
C ALA A 84 -5.59 8.17 0.44
N GLY A 85 -6.55 7.47 -0.16
CA GLY A 85 -7.96 7.85 -0.17
C GLY A 85 -8.71 7.17 -1.30
N LEU A 86 -10.05 7.28 -1.28
CA LEU A 86 -10.91 6.70 -2.31
C LEU A 86 -10.71 7.41 -3.66
N VAL A 87 -11.36 6.89 -4.71
CA VAL A 87 -11.44 7.60 -6.00
C VAL A 87 -12.23 8.89 -5.79
N GLY A 88 -11.71 10.01 -6.31
CA GLY A 88 -12.29 11.34 -6.11
C GLY A 88 -12.01 11.98 -4.75
N ALA A 89 -11.13 11.39 -3.92
CA ALA A 89 -10.75 11.95 -2.63
C ALA A 89 -9.68 13.06 -2.70
N GLY A 90 -9.53 13.74 -3.84
CA GLY A 90 -8.62 14.90 -3.99
C GLY A 90 -7.12 14.59 -4.12
N ARG A 91 -6.73 13.31 -4.22
CA ARG A 91 -5.30 12.92 -4.20
C ARG A 91 -4.49 13.33 -5.43
N THR A 92 -5.16 13.54 -6.56
CA THR A 92 -4.51 13.95 -7.82
C THR A 92 -4.58 15.46 -7.99
N GLU A 93 -5.62 16.03 -7.41
CA GLU A 93 -5.99 17.43 -7.43
C GLU A 93 -5.12 18.28 -6.48
N LEU A 94 -4.68 17.68 -5.36
CA LEU A 94 -3.65 18.17 -4.44
C LEU A 94 -2.23 17.92 -4.94
#